data_AF-J8I3P1-F1
#
_entry.id   AF-J8I3P1-F1
#
_cell.length_a   1.000
_cell.length_b   1.000
_cell.length_c   1.000
_cell.angle_alpha   90.00
_cell.angle_beta   90.00
_cell.angle_gamma   90.00
#
_symmetry.space_group_name_H-M   'P 1'
#
loop_
_entity.id
_entity.type
_entity.pdbx_description
1 polymer ?
#
loop_
_entity_poly.entity_id
_entity_poly.type
_entity_poly.pdbx_seq_one_letter_code
_entity_poly.pdbx_strand_id
1 'polypeptide(L)'
;MKKLVGIGLAAAISFGALSGCSLLGEKANGLVLYGTEDQVQQIADKNKKEVKEKDMYKMKLATLEGKKVLVMDKKTGEELVKKELLKKVEKDDAKAIDKLPAVTVEQGVLFAKEKVENAEINGTKLKYEGNTIIGDGRSYTDMFAIVDDAAYGKVTGEEKSVGVLKMNKDPKKEMADHRKAAEEAQLVKIK
;
A
#
# COMPACT_ATOMS: atom_id res chain seq x y z
N MET A 1 -63.03 -26.55 -10.69
CA MET A 1 -61.80 -26.38 -11.49
C MET A 1 -60.91 -25.35 -10.79
N LYS A 2 -59.71 -25.77 -10.37
CA LYS A 2 -58.66 -24.94 -9.74
C LYS A 2 -58.00 -24.06 -10.80
N LYS A 3 -57.82 -22.73 -10.60
CA LYS A 3 -56.72 -21.89 -11.16
C LYS A 3 -56.62 -20.60 -10.30
N LEU A 4 -55.76 -20.59 -9.27
CA LEU A 4 -54.40 -20.03 -9.24
C LEU A 4 -54.37 -18.49 -9.17
N VAL A 5 -54.12 -18.01 -7.95
CA VAL A 5 -53.81 -16.63 -7.55
C VAL A 5 -52.51 -16.20 -8.24
N GLY A 6 -52.61 -15.24 -9.16
CA GLY A 6 -51.45 -14.63 -9.82
C GLY A 6 -50.86 -13.53 -8.94
N ILE A 7 -49.89 -13.88 -8.09
CA ILE A 7 -49.00 -12.93 -7.42
C ILE A 7 -48.05 -12.38 -8.48
N GLY A 8 -48.32 -11.17 -8.98
CA GLY A 8 -47.36 -10.40 -9.77
C GLY A 8 -46.28 -9.84 -8.86
N LEU A 9 -45.16 -10.55 -8.73
CA LEU A 9 -43.98 -10.09 -8.01
C LEU A 9 -43.37 -8.89 -8.76
N ALA A 10 -43.45 -7.70 -8.17
CA ALA A 10 -42.72 -6.53 -8.61
C ALA A 10 -41.23 -6.71 -8.27
N ALA A 11 -40.39 -6.97 -9.27
CA ALA A 11 -38.94 -6.90 -9.14
C ALA A 11 -38.50 -5.45 -9.37
N ALA A 12 -38.56 -4.63 -8.32
CA ALA A 12 -37.84 -3.36 -8.29
C ALA A 12 -36.33 -3.68 -8.21
N ILE A 13 -35.64 -3.62 -9.34
CA ILE A 13 -34.18 -3.58 -9.36
C ILE A 13 -33.80 -2.23 -8.78
N SER A 14 -33.63 -2.18 -7.45
CA SER A 14 -32.92 -1.10 -6.81
C SER A 14 -31.48 -1.14 -7.32
N PHE A 15 -31.19 -0.31 -8.33
CA PHE A 15 -29.84 0.16 -8.58
C PHE A 15 -29.41 0.91 -7.32
N GLY A 16 -28.86 0.15 -6.36
CA GLY A 16 -28.10 0.71 -5.27
C GLY A 16 -27.06 1.62 -5.90
N ALA A 17 -27.11 2.89 -5.52
CA ALA A 17 -26.14 3.88 -5.93
C ALA A 17 -24.75 3.27 -5.80
N LEU A 18 -24.07 3.13 -6.94
CA LEU A 18 -22.62 2.95 -7.03
C LEU A 18 -21.98 4.25 -6.52
N SER A 19 -22.12 4.53 -5.22
CA SER A 19 -21.33 5.53 -4.52
C SER A 19 -19.93 4.94 -4.32
N GLY A 20 -19.18 4.94 -5.41
CA GLY A 20 -17.80 4.50 -5.47
C GLY A 20 -17.24 4.86 -6.84
N CYS A 21 -16.65 6.05 -6.95
CA CYS A 21 -15.97 6.54 -8.15
C CYS A 21 -14.99 5.50 -8.71
N SER A 22 -15.30 4.86 -9.84
CA SER A 22 -14.27 4.19 -10.67
C SER A 22 -14.75 3.80 -12.08
N LEU A 23 -15.86 4.36 -12.58
CA LEU A 23 -16.26 4.11 -13.98
C LEU A 23 -15.48 5.01 -14.98
N LEU A 24 -14.91 6.13 -14.51
CA LEU A 24 -14.19 7.13 -15.31
C LEU A 24 -12.86 7.56 -14.65
N GLY A 25 -12.35 6.78 -13.70
CA GLY A 25 -11.07 7.06 -13.03
C GLY A 25 -9.88 6.79 -13.95
N GLU A 26 -8.77 7.49 -13.70
CA GLU A 26 -7.52 7.25 -14.42
C GLU A 26 -7.07 5.80 -14.22
N LYS A 27 -6.64 5.14 -15.30
CA LYS A 27 -6.26 3.72 -15.25
C LYS A 27 -4.98 3.56 -14.44
N ALA A 28 -4.97 2.57 -13.55
CA ALA A 28 -3.75 2.16 -12.88
C ALA A 28 -2.75 1.60 -13.90
N ASN A 29 -1.47 1.82 -13.65
CA ASN A 29 -0.39 1.25 -14.46
C ASN A 29 0.62 0.48 -13.61
N GLY A 30 0.26 0.16 -12.36
CA GLY A 30 1.15 -0.55 -11.46
C GLY A 30 0.44 -1.25 -10.30
N LEU A 31 1.24 -2.05 -9.60
CA LEU A 31 0.87 -2.78 -8.40
C LEU A 31 1.89 -2.50 -7.29
N VAL A 32 1.38 -2.33 -6.06
CA VAL A 32 2.19 -2.57 -4.86
C VAL A 32 1.70 -3.86 -4.22
N LEU A 33 2.63 -4.79 -3.98
CA LEU A 33 2.40 -6.10 -3.41
C LEU A 33 3.11 -6.20 -2.07
N TYR A 34 2.45 -6.80 -1.07
CA TYR A 34 3.01 -7.05 0.25
C TYR A 34 2.98 -8.54 0.55
N GLY A 35 4.08 -9.09 1.05
CA GLY A 35 4.14 -10.48 1.49
C GLY A 35 5.57 -10.96 1.68
N THR A 36 5.79 -12.25 1.55
CA THR A 36 7.15 -12.82 1.49
C THR A 36 7.81 -12.52 0.15
N GLU A 37 9.14 -12.64 0.09
CA GLU A 37 9.90 -12.51 -1.16
C GLU A 37 9.38 -13.47 -2.23
N ASP A 38 9.14 -14.73 -1.88
CA ASP A 38 8.61 -15.75 -2.78
C ASP A 38 7.22 -15.43 -3.33
N GLN A 39 6.30 -14.93 -2.49
CA GLN A 39 4.95 -14.56 -2.91
C GLN A 39 4.98 -13.43 -3.94
N VAL A 40 5.75 -12.38 -3.65
CA VAL A 40 5.91 -11.22 -4.54
C VAL A 40 6.59 -11.64 -5.85
N GLN A 41 7.66 -12.42 -5.76
CA GLN A 41 8.41 -12.90 -6.92
C GLN A 41 7.56 -13.82 -7.81
N GLN A 42 6.75 -14.71 -7.22
CA GLN A 42 5.84 -15.58 -7.97
C GLN A 42 4.80 -14.78 -8.77
N ILE A 43 4.25 -13.71 -8.20
CA ILE A 43 3.32 -12.83 -8.93
C ILE A 43 4.06 -12.11 -10.07
N ALA A 44 5.24 -11.57 -9.82
CA ALA A 44 6.03 -10.92 -10.86
C ALA A 44 6.35 -11.88 -12.03
N ASP A 45 6.74 -13.12 -11.74
CA ASP A 45 7.07 -14.12 -12.76
C ASP A 45 5.87 -14.59 -13.57
N LYS A 46 4.72 -14.78 -12.92
CA LYS A 46 3.45 -15.08 -13.60
C LYS A 46 3.05 -13.98 -14.58
N ASN A 47 3.41 -12.73 -14.28
CA ASN A 47 3.06 -11.55 -15.07
C ASN A 47 4.24 -10.98 -15.88
N LYS A 48 5.34 -11.73 -16.05
CA LYS A 48 6.60 -11.22 -16.64
C LYS A 48 6.49 -10.58 -18.03
N LYS A 49 5.49 -10.97 -18.83
CA LYS A 49 5.24 -10.39 -20.16
C LYS A 49 4.61 -8.99 -20.08
N GLU A 50 4.04 -8.66 -18.93
CA GLU A 50 3.26 -7.45 -18.69
C GLU A 50 4.00 -6.49 -17.75
N VAL A 51 4.87 -7.01 -16.90
CA VAL A 51 5.78 -6.23 -16.05
C VAL A 51 6.84 -5.54 -16.92
N LYS A 52 6.82 -4.20 -16.92
CA LYS A 52 7.84 -3.33 -17.53
C LYS A 52 9.02 -3.07 -16.60
N GLU A 53 8.72 -2.90 -15.33
CA GLU A 53 9.70 -2.58 -14.29
C GLU A 53 9.30 -3.31 -13.01
N LYS A 54 10.30 -3.84 -12.31
CA LYS A 54 10.12 -4.60 -11.06
C LYS A 54 11.16 -4.12 -10.06
N ASP A 55 10.67 -3.61 -8.94
CA ASP A 55 11.47 -3.38 -7.75
C ASP A 55 10.93 -4.22 -6.60
N MET A 56 11.83 -4.73 -5.77
CA MET A 56 11.47 -5.46 -4.56
C MET A 56 12.26 -4.87 -3.40
N TYR A 57 11.54 -4.35 -2.42
CA TYR A 57 12.13 -3.70 -1.26
C TYR A 57 11.95 -4.60 -0.04
N LYS A 58 13.05 -4.88 0.64
CA LYS A 58 13.00 -5.59 1.93
C LYS A 58 12.63 -4.59 3.01
N MET A 59 11.51 -4.84 3.67
CA MET A 59 10.99 -4.04 4.77
C MET A 59 10.82 -4.92 6.01
N LYS A 60 10.71 -4.30 7.19
CA LYS A 60 10.49 -5.03 8.45
C LYS A 60 9.13 -4.67 9.02
N LEU A 61 8.31 -5.68 9.26
CA LEU A 61 7.04 -5.52 9.96
C LEU A 61 7.29 -5.62 11.46
N ALA A 62 7.10 -4.50 12.15
CA ALA A 62 7.23 -4.36 13.59
C ALA A 62 5.89 -3.97 14.22
N THR A 63 5.87 -3.89 15.54
CA THR A 63 4.70 -3.44 16.31
C THR A 63 5.07 -2.21 17.13
N LEU A 64 4.24 -1.18 17.08
CA LEU A 64 4.34 0.02 17.92
C LEU A 64 2.95 0.30 18.49
N GLU A 65 2.83 0.39 19.82
CA GLU A 65 1.54 0.59 20.52
C GLU A 65 0.45 -0.42 20.09
N GLY A 66 0.84 -1.70 19.86
CA GLY A 66 -0.09 -2.75 19.44
C GLY A 66 -0.57 -2.66 17.98
N LYS A 67 -0.06 -1.71 17.20
CA LYS A 67 -0.37 -1.50 15.79
C LYS A 67 0.79 -1.93 14.91
N LYS A 68 0.48 -2.37 13.69
CA LYS A 68 1.50 -2.77 12.70
C LYS A 68 2.24 -1.55 12.16
N VAL A 69 3.56 -1.62 12.11
CA VAL A 69 4.43 -0.62 11.47
C VAL A 69 5.28 -1.32 10.43
N LEU A 70 5.19 -0.88 9.18
CA LEU A 70 6.10 -1.31 8.14
C LEU A 70 7.29 -0.33 8.09
N VAL A 71 8.46 -0.81 8.50
CA VAL A 71 9.69 -0.04 8.59
C VAL A 71 10.52 -0.25 7.33
N MET A 72 11.00 0.84 6.74
CA MET A 72 11.92 0.83 5.60
C MET A 72 13.16 1.70 5.89
N ASP A 73 14.23 1.45 5.16
CA ASP A 73 15.40 2.32 5.17
C ASP A 73 15.14 3.60 4.36
N LYS A 74 16.01 4.60 4.56
CA LYS A 74 15.88 5.91 3.93
C LYS A 74 15.98 5.80 2.42
N LYS A 75 16.93 5.00 1.92
CA LYS A 75 17.11 4.75 0.49
C LYS A 75 15.83 4.26 -0.19
N THR A 76 15.13 3.29 0.42
CA THR A 76 13.85 2.77 -0.07
C THR A 76 12.78 3.86 -0.07
N GLY A 77 12.70 4.67 1.00
CA GLY A 77 11.81 5.82 1.05
C GLY A 77 12.04 6.81 -0.10
N GLU A 78 13.30 7.08 -0.46
CA GLU A 78 13.66 7.99 -1.56
C GLU A 78 13.24 7.41 -2.92
N GLU A 79 13.38 6.10 -3.14
CA GLU A 79 12.89 5.44 -4.36
C GLU A 79 11.36 5.49 -4.47
N LEU A 80 10.63 5.32 -3.36
CA LEU A 80 9.17 5.46 -3.35
C LEU A 80 8.72 6.89 -3.65
N VAL A 81 9.46 7.91 -3.20
CA VAL A 81 9.23 9.31 -3.58
C VAL A 81 9.43 9.52 -5.08
N LYS A 82 10.53 9.02 -5.66
CA LYS A 82 10.81 9.14 -7.12
C LYS A 82 9.72 8.52 -7.97
N LYS A 83 9.10 7.43 -7.48
CA LYS A 83 8.00 6.71 -8.14
C LYS A 83 6.62 7.32 -7.87
N GLU A 84 6.56 8.43 -7.13
CA GLU A 84 5.32 9.10 -6.70
C GLU A 84 4.40 8.18 -5.88
N LEU A 85 4.97 7.20 -5.18
CA LEU A 85 4.24 6.22 -4.38
C LEU A 85 4.11 6.60 -2.92
N LEU A 86 4.96 7.47 -2.40
CA LEU A 86 4.80 7.98 -1.03
C LEU A 86 3.88 9.21 -1.05
N LYS A 87 2.63 9.04 -0.61
CA LYS A 87 1.57 10.05 -0.78
C LYS A 87 1.03 10.54 0.56
N LYS A 88 0.91 11.85 0.72
CA LYS A 88 0.25 12.49 1.84
C LYS A 88 -1.26 12.52 1.61
N VAL A 89 -2.02 12.05 2.59
CA VAL A 89 -3.48 12.08 2.56
C VAL A 89 -3.97 13.47 2.96
N GLU A 90 -4.77 14.08 2.09
CA GLU A 90 -5.42 15.37 2.28
C GLU A 90 -6.92 15.22 2.02
N LYS A 91 -7.74 15.24 3.09
CA LYS A 91 -9.19 14.98 3.01
C LYS A 91 -9.48 13.63 2.36
N ASP A 92 -10.07 13.63 1.16
CA ASP A 92 -10.52 12.44 0.43
C ASP A 92 -9.53 12.02 -0.68
N ASP A 93 -8.36 12.65 -0.77
CA ASP A 93 -7.36 12.41 -1.83
C ASP A 93 -5.95 12.19 -1.25
N ALA A 94 -5.06 11.59 -2.04
CA ALA A 94 -3.67 11.32 -1.69
C ALA A 94 -2.72 11.89 -2.75
N LYS A 95 -1.82 12.79 -2.34
CA LYS A 95 -0.87 13.46 -3.24
C LYS A 95 0.55 13.03 -2.97
N ALA A 96 1.31 12.73 -4.02
CA ALA A 96 2.73 12.39 -3.89
C ALA A 96 3.50 13.52 -3.19
N ILE A 97 4.40 13.15 -2.28
CA ILE A 97 5.33 14.11 -1.69
C ILE A 97 6.55 14.25 -2.60
N ASP A 98 7.10 15.45 -2.73
CA ASP A 98 8.24 15.70 -3.61
C ASP A 98 9.59 15.30 -2.97
N LYS A 99 9.62 15.17 -1.65
CA LYS A 99 10.82 14.84 -0.88
C LYS A 99 10.47 14.16 0.43
N LEU A 100 11.37 13.32 0.93
CA LEU A 100 11.28 12.80 2.28
C LEU A 100 11.43 13.92 3.33
N PRO A 101 10.72 13.82 4.46
CA PRO A 101 11.09 14.55 5.66
C PRO A 101 12.51 14.18 6.12
N ALA A 102 13.08 14.99 7.00
CA ALA A 102 14.44 14.76 7.48
C ALA A 102 14.52 13.44 8.28
N VAL A 103 15.38 12.53 7.81
CA VAL A 103 15.73 11.26 8.46
C VAL A 103 17.23 11.30 8.78
N THR A 104 17.58 11.06 10.03
CA THR A 104 18.95 10.99 10.55
C THR A 104 19.18 9.67 11.28
N VAL A 105 20.44 9.36 11.59
CA VAL A 105 20.82 8.16 12.35
C VAL A 105 20.10 8.04 13.69
N GLU A 106 19.85 9.16 14.36
CA GLU A 106 19.23 9.20 15.70
C GLU A 106 17.70 9.37 15.65
N GLN A 107 17.18 9.87 14.53
CA GLN A 107 15.77 10.22 14.39
C GLN A 107 15.21 9.80 13.03
N GLY A 108 14.32 8.81 13.07
CA GLY A 108 13.49 8.42 11.95
C GLY A 108 12.20 9.22 11.86
N VAL A 109 11.36 8.80 10.94
CA VAL A 109 10.06 9.39 10.64
C VAL A 109 8.98 8.33 10.79
N LEU A 110 7.83 8.71 11.34
CA LEU A 110 6.63 7.89 11.44
C LEU A 110 5.49 8.58 10.68
N PHE A 111 4.82 7.79 9.84
CA PHE A 111 3.61 8.17 9.15
C PHE A 111 2.43 7.33 9.65
N ALA A 112 1.42 8.01 10.17
CA ALA A 112 0.24 7.39 10.75
C ALA A 112 -0.99 8.28 10.54
N LYS A 113 -2.17 7.66 10.51
CA LYS A 113 -3.44 8.39 10.35
C LYS A 113 -3.64 9.41 11.47
N GLU A 114 -3.49 8.94 12.71
CA GLU A 114 -3.56 9.77 13.91
C GLU A 114 -2.15 10.13 14.39
N LYS A 115 -2.04 11.26 15.10
CA LYS A 115 -0.77 11.67 15.72
C LYS A 115 -0.34 10.63 16.74
N VAL A 116 0.94 10.25 16.68
CA VAL A 116 1.59 9.38 17.66
C VAL A 116 2.72 10.18 18.30
N GLU A 117 2.75 10.25 19.63
CA GLU A 117 3.76 10.99 20.38
C GLU A 117 4.81 10.05 20.97
N ASN A 118 6.05 10.50 21.06
CA ASN A 118 7.16 9.74 21.67
C ASN A 118 7.35 8.33 21.09
N ALA A 119 7.04 8.15 19.80
CA ALA A 119 7.23 6.90 19.09
C ALA A 119 8.72 6.54 19.02
N GLU A 120 9.02 5.27 19.24
CA GLU A 120 10.39 4.74 19.18
C GLU A 120 10.36 3.29 18.68
N ILE A 121 11.32 2.94 17.82
CA ILE A 121 11.57 1.55 17.42
C ILE A 121 13.04 1.25 17.66
N ASN A 122 13.32 0.27 18.52
CA ASN A 122 14.65 -0.23 18.81
C ASN A 122 15.67 0.88 19.17
N GLY A 123 15.30 1.82 20.05
CA GLY A 123 16.16 2.93 20.43
C GLY A 123 16.17 4.10 19.44
N THR A 124 15.54 3.97 18.27
CA THR A 124 15.46 5.04 17.27
C THR A 124 14.17 5.82 17.47
N LYS A 125 14.28 7.10 17.86
CA LYS A 125 13.13 7.99 17.99
C LYS A 125 12.50 8.23 16.63
N LEU A 126 11.18 8.24 16.58
CA LEU A 126 10.42 8.50 15.36
C LEU A 126 9.62 9.78 15.49
N LYS A 127 9.89 10.72 14.59
CA LYS A 127 9.11 11.96 14.49
C LYS A 127 7.86 11.71 13.65
N TYR A 128 6.70 12.04 14.20
CA TYR A 128 5.45 12.03 13.44
C TYR A 128 5.46 13.11 12.34
N GLU A 129 5.27 12.69 11.10
CA GLU A 129 5.28 13.58 9.91
C GLU A 129 3.96 13.50 9.12
N GLY A 130 2.87 13.18 9.81
CA GLY A 130 1.52 13.20 9.24
C GLY A 130 1.02 11.87 8.66
N ASN A 131 -0.15 11.95 8.04
CA ASN A 131 -0.80 10.81 7.41
C ASN A 131 -0.29 10.60 5.98
N THR A 132 0.89 10.01 5.87
CA THR A 132 1.47 9.57 4.60
C THR A 132 1.31 8.05 4.45
N ILE A 133 1.08 7.60 3.22
CA ILE A 133 0.80 6.22 2.83
C ILE A 133 1.64 5.80 1.62
N ILE A 134 1.75 4.50 1.37
CA ILE A 134 2.28 3.96 0.12
C ILE A 134 1.11 3.68 -0.83
N GLY A 135 1.14 4.25 -2.03
CA GLY A 135 0.08 4.11 -3.02
C GLY A 135 -1.09 5.07 -2.78
N ASP A 136 -2.30 4.64 -3.14
CA ASP A 136 -3.50 5.48 -3.16
C ASP A 136 -4.42 5.25 -1.96
N GLY A 137 -4.14 4.23 -1.13
CA GLY A 137 -4.87 3.97 0.11
C GLY A 137 -3.95 3.38 1.19
N ARG A 138 -4.32 3.55 2.46
CA ARG A 138 -3.64 2.85 3.56
C ARG A 138 -4.00 1.37 3.49
N SER A 139 -3.01 0.54 3.25
CA SER A 139 -3.15 -0.90 3.04
C SER A 139 -2.03 -1.64 3.77
N TYR A 140 -2.25 -2.92 4.09
CA TYR A 140 -1.34 -3.84 4.77
C TYR A 140 -0.95 -3.54 6.23
N THR A 141 -0.71 -2.26 6.57
CA THR A 141 -0.20 -1.82 7.88
C THR A 141 -0.92 -0.57 8.39
N ASP A 142 -0.91 -0.37 9.71
CA ASP A 142 -1.49 0.82 10.34
C ASP A 142 -0.57 2.04 10.17
N MET A 143 0.74 1.81 10.15
CA MET A 143 1.77 2.84 10.12
C MET A 143 2.93 2.48 9.20
N PHE A 144 3.65 3.50 8.74
CA PHE A 144 4.91 3.36 8.01
C PHE A 144 6.00 4.13 8.75
N ALA A 145 7.19 3.56 8.86
CA ALA A 145 8.35 4.25 9.41
C ALA A 145 9.52 4.25 8.43
N ILE A 146 10.25 5.35 8.40
CA ILE A 146 11.50 5.47 7.65
C ILE A 146 12.61 5.80 8.65
N VAL A 147 13.65 4.99 8.67
CA VAL A 147 14.83 5.21 9.51
C VAL A 147 16.07 5.31 8.63
N ASP A 148 17.16 5.85 9.18
CA ASP A 148 18.44 5.85 8.48
C ASP A 148 18.90 4.42 8.12
N ASP A 149 19.61 4.28 7.01
CA ASP A 149 20.07 2.98 6.50
C ASP A 149 20.91 2.21 7.54
N ALA A 150 21.72 2.91 8.35
CA ALA A 150 22.52 2.30 9.42
C ALA A 150 21.66 1.90 10.63
N ALA A 151 20.58 2.63 10.91
CA ALA A 151 19.62 2.29 11.95
C ALA A 151 18.72 1.12 11.55
N TYR A 152 18.37 1.00 10.27
CA TYR A 152 17.51 -0.06 9.73
C TYR A 152 18.04 -1.47 10.00
N GLY A 153 19.37 -1.65 9.94
CA GLY A 153 20.03 -2.93 10.26
C GLY A 153 19.73 -3.43 11.68
N LYS A 154 19.44 -2.53 12.62
CA LYS A 154 19.18 -2.83 14.05
C LYS A 154 17.69 -3.02 14.36
N VAL A 155 16.80 -2.71 13.41
CA VAL A 155 15.36 -2.90 13.58
C VAL A 155 15.06 -4.39 13.66
N THR A 156 14.28 -4.79 14.66
CA THR A 156 13.74 -6.14 14.81
C THR A 156 12.32 -6.16 14.31
N GLY A 157 11.99 -7.11 13.46
CA GLY A 157 10.67 -7.27 12.88
C GLY A 157 10.68 -8.44 11.91
N GLU A 158 9.49 -8.90 11.52
CA GLU A 158 9.37 -9.91 10.48
C GLU A 158 9.82 -9.31 9.13
N GLU A 159 10.73 -9.97 8.44
CA GLU A 159 11.14 -9.53 7.11
C GLU A 159 10.00 -9.74 6.11
N LYS A 160 9.65 -8.68 5.39
CA LYS A 160 8.65 -8.66 4.33
C LYS A 160 9.27 -8.11 3.05
N SER A 161 8.69 -8.50 1.93
CA SER A 161 8.98 -7.93 0.61
C SER A 161 7.82 -7.03 0.19
N VAL A 162 8.17 -5.83 -0.24
CA VAL A 162 7.25 -4.92 -0.92
C VAL A 162 7.63 -4.85 -2.39
N GLY A 163 6.81 -5.46 -3.23
CA GLY A 163 6.99 -5.43 -4.68
C GLY A 163 6.33 -4.22 -5.30
N VAL A 164 7.06 -3.48 -6.10
CA VAL A 164 6.53 -2.39 -6.94
C VAL A 164 6.67 -2.83 -8.39
N LEU A 165 5.54 -3.14 -9.03
CA LEU A 165 5.49 -3.63 -10.41
C LEU A 165 4.85 -2.58 -11.30
N LYS A 166 5.61 -2.03 -12.26
CA LYS A 166 5.06 -1.19 -13.32
C LYS A 166 4.60 -2.07 -14.46
N MET A 167 3.34 -1.94 -14.87
CA MET A 167 2.68 -2.81 -15.83
C MET A 167 2.54 -2.12 -17.20
N ASN A 168 2.51 -2.90 -18.27
CA ASN A 168 2.25 -2.39 -19.63
C ASN A 168 0.75 -2.17 -19.92
N LYS A 169 -0.12 -2.71 -19.06
CA LYS A 169 -1.58 -2.58 -19.09
C LYS A 169 -2.11 -2.42 -17.67
N ASP A 170 -3.37 -1.98 -17.53
CA ASP A 170 -4.07 -1.89 -16.26
C ASP A 170 -4.30 -3.29 -15.64
N PRO A 171 -3.75 -3.60 -14.45
CA PRO A 171 -3.85 -4.93 -13.82
C PRO A 171 -5.14 -5.12 -12.99
N LYS A 172 -6.13 -4.24 -13.12
CA LYS A 172 -7.38 -4.28 -12.36
C LYS A 172 -8.14 -5.61 -12.48
N LYS A 173 -8.03 -6.32 -13.61
CA LYS A 173 -8.76 -7.59 -13.83
C LYS A 173 -8.16 -8.75 -13.04
N GLU A 174 -6.86 -8.68 -12.76
CA GLU A 174 -6.06 -9.72 -12.12
C GLU A 174 -5.98 -9.54 -10.58
N MET A 175 -6.54 -8.44 -10.05
CA MET A 175 -6.46 -8.09 -8.61
C MET A 175 -6.98 -9.16 -7.66
N ALA A 176 -8.03 -9.88 -8.03
CA ALA A 176 -8.57 -10.94 -7.18
C ALA A 176 -7.59 -12.09 -6.99
N ASP A 177 -6.77 -12.39 -8.01
CA ASP A 177 -5.77 -13.45 -7.95
C ASP A 177 -4.52 -12.96 -7.23
N HIS A 178 -4.12 -11.69 -7.43
CA HIS A 178 -2.99 -11.09 -6.71
C HIS A 178 -3.23 -11.07 -5.18
N ARG A 179 -4.43 -10.69 -4.72
CA ARG A 179 -4.78 -10.70 -3.29
C ARG A 179 -4.87 -12.09 -2.66
N LYS A 180 -5.00 -13.15 -3.47
CA LYS A 180 -4.93 -14.54 -2.98
C LYS A 180 -3.50 -15.04 -2.87
N ALA A 181 -2.60 -14.51 -3.70
CA ALA A 181 -1.21 -14.96 -3.80
C ALA A 181 -0.24 -14.15 -2.92
N ALA A 182 -0.56 -12.89 -2.63
CA ALA A 182 0.15 -12.03 -1.69
C ALA A 182 -0.64 -11.85 -0.39
N GLU A 183 0.00 -11.32 0.65
CA GLU A 183 -0.70 -10.92 1.87
C GLU A 183 -1.61 -9.71 1.63
N GLU A 184 -1.20 -8.83 0.72
CA GLU A 184 -2.01 -7.71 0.24
C GLU A 184 -1.53 -7.23 -1.14
N ALA A 185 -2.46 -6.68 -1.92
CA ALA A 185 -2.18 -6.07 -3.22
C ALA A 185 -3.05 -4.83 -3.44
N GLN A 186 -2.42 -3.75 -3.89
CA GLN A 186 -3.09 -2.51 -4.27
C GLN A 186 -2.73 -2.07 -5.70
N LEU A 187 -3.72 -1.48 -6.38
CA LEU A 187 -3.53 -0.78 -7.64
C LEU A 187 -2.92 0.59 -7.35
N VAL A 188 -1.95 0.99 -8.15
CA VAL A 188 -1.30 2.30 -8.04
C VAL A 188 -1.01 2.90 -9.41
N LYS A 189 -0.78 4.21 -9.40
CA LYS A 189 -0.12 4.92 -10.49
C LYS A 189 1.36 5.11 -10.19
N ILE A 190 2.22 4.67 -11.10
CA ILE A 190 3.68 4.76 -11.04
C ILE A 190 4.15 5.65 -12.18
N LYS A 191 5.00 6.64 -11.85
CA LYS A 191 5.65 7.53 -12.82
C LYS A 191 6.54 6.77 -13.79
#